data_AF-A0A2V7UHG9-F1
#
_entry.id   AF-A0A2V7UHG9-F1
#
_cell.length_a   1.000
_cell.length_b   1.000
_cell.length_c   1.000
_cell.angle_alpha   90.00
_cell.angle_beta   90.00
_cell.angle_gamma   90.00
#
_symmetry.space_group_name_H-M   'P 1'
#
loop_
_entity.id
_entity.type
_entity.pdbx_description
1 polymer ?
#
loop_
_entity_poly.entity_id
_entity_poly.type
_entity_poly.pdbx_seq_one_letter_code
_entity_poly.pdbx_strand_id
1 'polypeptide(L)'
;MRHFTALALIVGLVACGGGSSAPTEPGPAPAPTPTPVPTPTPNPYAAACGVPLPSFDDSYGFGVKVQLEPTVNKKVLNANPLVKNPAYCTAAGMPNRSICNTRPEDVPQRAPCDHYLSGISDTGLPGPNWFEDVDDNGKLVKCGEAGTHCRLKPENQYLLDVLAPGTYVACGGKGSPGTCGGCVLTDDSWGVIHKNPSGLCAPG
;
A
#
# COMPACT_ATOMS: atom_id res chain seq x y z
N MET A 1 22.92 -35.18 50.23
CA MET A 1 24.08 -34.75 51.05
C MET A 1 24.05 -33.24 51.09
N ARG A 2 23.66 -32.64 52.23
CA ARG A 2 24.53 -31.91 53.18
C ARG A 2 25.11 -30.63 52.54
N HIS A 3 24.98 -29.40 53.05
CA HIS A 3 24.54 -28.88 54.35
C HIS A 3 24.34 -27.35 54.28
N PHE A 4 23.49 -26.86 55.19
CA PHE A 4 23.33 -25.48 55.68
C PHE A 4 24.62 -24.87 56.26
N THR A 5 24.77 -23.53 56.21
CA THR A 5 25.28 -22.59 57.25
C THR A 5 25.72 -21.26 56.59
N ALA A 6 25.79 -20.08 57.21
CA ALA A 6 25.09 -19.38 58.29
C ALA A 6 25.73 -17.96 58.33
N LEU A 7 24.97 -17.01 58.85
CA LEU A 7 25.27 -15.61 59.16
C LEU A 7 26.69 -15.32 59.72
N ALA A 8 27.28 -14.17 59.37
CA ALA A 8 28.21 -13.46 60.25
C ALA A 8 28.17 -11.94 60.01
N LEU A 9 27.97 -11.22 61.12
CA LEU A 9 27.80 -9.78 61.30
C LEU A 9 29.09 -9.22 61.90
N ILE A 10 29.66 -8.13 61.36
CA ILE A 10 30.75 -7.39 62.01
C ILE A 10 30.54 -5.88 61.82
N VAL A 11 30.62 -5.17 62.95
CA VAL A 11 30.45 -3.74 63.18
C VAL A 11 31.81 -3.08 63.44
N GLY A 12 31.97 -1.81 63.02
CA GLY A 12 32.91 -0.81 63.57
C GLY A 12 33.92 -0.28 62.54
N LEU A 13 34.42 0.95 62.57
CA LEU A 13 34.16 2.21 63.31
C LEU A 13 35.11 3.27 62.68
N VAL A 14 34.68 4.55 62.64
CA VAL A 14 35.43 5.83 62.46
C VAL A 14 36.28 6.13 61.19
N ALA A 15 35.98 7.25 60.53
CA ALA A 15 36.79 8.48 60.56
C ALA A 15 36.16 9.63 59.74
N CYS A 16 35.94 10.78 60.39
CA CYS A 16 35.60 12.06 59.75
C CYS A 16 36.82 12.60 58.97
N GLY A 17 36.62 12.91 57.68
CA GLY A 17 37.51 13.77 56.90
C GLY A 17 36.65 14.81 56.18
N GLY A 18 36.65 16.03 56.71
CA GLY A 18 35.91 17.16 56.16
C GLY A 18 36.46 17.60 54.80
N GLY A 19 35.54 17.88 53.88
CA GLY A 19 35.82 18.45 52.56
C GLY A 19 34.53 19.03 52.00
N SER A 20 34.21 20.25 52.44
CA SER A 20 33.04 20.99 51.98
C SER A 20 33.30 21.45 50.54
N SER A 21 32.73 20.73 49.57
CA SER A 21 32.59 21.19 48.20
C SER A 21 31.19 20.78 47.75
N ALA A 22 30.29 21.76 47.72
CA ALA A 22 28.94 21.56 47.23
C ALA A 22 29.00 20.98 45.80
N PRO A 23 28.26 19.90 45.48
CA PRO A 23 28.16 19.42 44.11
C PRO A 23 27.37 20.45 43.31
N THR A 24 28.00 21.04 42.31
CA THR A 24 27.28 21.80 41.29
C THR A 24 26.42 20.80 40.51
N GLU A 25 25.11 20.92 40.63
CA GLU A 25 24.14 20.14 39.86
C GLU A 25 24.43 20.30 38.36
N PRO A 26 24.57 19.20 37.58
CA PRO A 26 24.70 19.30 36.14
C PRO A 26 23.45 19.97 35.57
N GLY A 27 23.65 21.07 34.83
CA GLY A 27 22.55 21.75 34.15
C GLY A 27 21.77 20.80 33.23
N PRO A 28 20.47 21.04 33.00
CA PRO A 28 19.62 20.16 32.21
C PRO A 28 20.21 19.91 30.83
N ALA A 29 20.20 18.64 30.40
CA ALA A 29 20.69 18.23 29.10
C ALA A 29 20.00 19.04 27.99
N PRO A 30 20.73 19.50 26.95
CA PRO A 30 20.13 20.19 25.82
C PRO A 30 19.02 19.34 25.22
N ALA A 31 17.85 19.95 24.99
CA ALA A 31 16.75 19.28 24.32
C ALA A 31 17.24 18.73 22.96
N PRO A 32 16.82 17.51 22.57
CA PRO A 32 17.22 16.94 21.28
C PRO A 32 16.76 17.88 20.17
N THR A 33 17.71 18.31 19.34
CA THR A 33 17.42 19.06 18.12
C THR A 33 16.44 18.23 17.27
N PRO A 34 15.30 18.78 16.84
CA PRO A 34 14.38 18.04 15.99
C PRO A 34 15.12 17.67 14.71
N THR A 35 15.17 16.36 14.42
CA THR A 35 15.67 15.87 13.14
C THR A 35 14.82 16.50 12.03
N PRO A 36 15.43 17.18 11.03
CA PRO A 36 14.68 17.73 9.93
C PRO A 36 13.87 16.63 9.25
N VAL A 37 12.56 16.85 9.15
CA VAL A 37 11.67 15.96 8.39
C VAL A 37 12.18 15.97 6.94
N PRO A 38 12.41 14.81 6.32
CA PRO A 38 12.86 14.77 4.93
C PRO A 38 11.83 15.50 4.06
N THR A 39 12.30 16.47 3.27
CA THR A 39 11.49 17.12 2.25
C THR A 39 10.92 16.03 1.33
N PRO A 40 9.59 15.98 1.12
CA PRO A 40 9.02 14.98 0.23
C PRO A 40 9.63 15.13 -1.17
N THR A 41 10.24 14.06 -1.67
CA THR A 41 10.73 14.01 -3.05
C THR A 41 9.54 14.25 -3.99
N PRO A 42 9.63 15.20 -4.94
CA PRO A 42 8.56 15.44 -5.91
C PRO A 42 8.21 14.15 -6.65
N ASN A 43 6.92 13.80 -6.71
CA ASN A 43 6.48 12.66 -7.50
C ASN A 43 6.74 12.96 -8.99
N PRO A 44 7.54 12.15 -9.70
CA PRO A 44 7.98 12.45 -11.06
C PRO A 44 6.83 12.49 -12.07
N TYR A 45 5.67 11.94 -11.74
CA TYR A 45 4.51 11.90 -12.63
C TYR A 45 3.59 13.12 -12.50
N ALA A 46 3.76 13.95 -11.46
CA ALA A 46 2.85 15.07 -11.19
C ALA A 46 2.78 16.07 -12.36
N ALA A 47 3.92 16.44 -12.93
CA ALA A 47 3.97 17.38 -14.05
C ALA A 47 3.29 16.82 -15.31
N ALA A 48 3.50 15.54 -15.62
CA ALA A 48 2.90 14.88 -16.79
C ALA A 48 1.40 14.59 -16.62
N CYS A 49 0.94 14.39 -15.37
CA CYS A 49 -0.49 14.28 -15.06
C CYS A 49 -1.24 15.60 -15.35
N GLY A 50 -0.55 16.73 -15.18
CA GLY A 50 -1.12 18.05 -15.42
C GLY A 50 -2.15 18.47 -14.38
N VAL A 51 -2.96 19.47 -14.73
CA VAL A 51 -3.95 20.07 -13.83
C VAL A 51 -5.39 19.66 -14.22
N PRO A 52 -6.28 19.42 -13.24
CA PRO A 52 -5.99 19.36 -11.80
C PRO A 52 -5.26 18.07 -11.44
N LEU A 53 -4.31 18.14 -10.50
CA LEU A 53 -3.68 16.97 -9.92
C LEU A 53 -4.66 16.32 -8.92
N PRO A 54 -4.85 14.99 -8.90
CA PRO A 54 -5.71 14.36 -7.90
C PRO A 54 -5.12 14.54 -6.50
N SER A 55 -5.96 14.83 -5.51
CA SER A 55 -5.50 14.84 -4.12
C SER A 55 -5.27 13.41 -3.63
N PHE A 56 -4.24 13.21 -2.84
CA PHE A 56 -3.99 11.95 -2.15
C PHE A 56 -5.06 11.63 -1.10
N ASP A 57 -5.65 12.66 -0.47
CA ASP A 57 -6.75 12.49 0.48
C ASP A 57 -8.04 12.02 -0.20
N ASP A 58 -8.17 12.27 -1.50
CA ASP A 58 -9.32 11.84 -2.31
C ASP A 58 -9.11 10.45 -2.94
N SER A 59 -7.97 9.79 -2.69
CA SER A 59 -7.70 8.44 -3.18
C SER A 59 -8.73 7.46 -2.60
N TYR A 60 -9.47 6.80 -3.48
CA TYR A 60 -10.54 5.89 -3.10
C TYR A 60 -10.14 4.41 -3.18
N GLY A 61 -8.92 4.12 -3.63
CA GLY A 61 -8.46 2.75 -3.90
C GLY A 61 -8.43 2.46 -5.39
N PHE A 62 -8.63 1.19 -5.75
CA PHE A 62 -8.56 0.72 -7.13
C PHE A 62 -9.89 0.12 -7.59
N GLY A 63 -10.35 0.51 -8.76
CA GLY A 63 -11.36 -0.22 -9.50
C GLY A 63 -10.68 -1.40 -10.20
N VAL A 64 -10.95 -2.62 -9.76
CA VAL A 64 -10.43 -3.83 -10.39
C VAL A 64 -11.48 -4.41 -11.35
N LYS A 65 -11.06 -4.76 -12.56
CA LYS A 65 -11.94 -5.31 -13.61
C LYS A 65 -11.28 -6.46 -14.33
N VAL A 66 -12.09 -7.43 -14.76
CA VAL A 66 -11.67 -8.45 -15.72
C VAL A 66 -11.58 -7.82 -17.12
N GLN A 67 -10.47 -8.07 -17.82
CA GLN A 67 -10.26 -7.69 -19.22
C GLN A 67 -10.89 -8.73 -20.16
N LEU A 68 -10.94 -8.43 -21.46
CA LEU A 68 -11.39 -9.40 -22.45
C LEU A 68 -10.57 -10.70 -22.33
N GLU A 69 -11.26 -11.84 -22.28
CA GLU A 69 -10.66 -13.14 -21.98
C GLU A 69 -10.39 -13.93 -23.27
N PRO A 70 -9.14 -14.11 -23.71
CA PRO A 70 -8.84 -14.95 -24.87
C PRO A 70 -8.62 -16.42 -24.51
N THR A 71 -8.65 -16.78 -23.21
CA THR A 71 -8.13 -18.07 -22.72
C THR A 71 -9.04 -18.66 -21.64
N VAL A 72 -9.33 -19.96 -21.75
CA VAL A 72 -10.04 -20.72 -20.73
C VAL A 72 -9.15 -20.92 -19.50
N ASN A 73 -9.74 -20.96 -18.30
CA ASN A 73 -9.01 -21.14 -17.02
C ASN A 73 -7.94 -20.07 -16.76
N LYS A 74 -8.09 -18.88 -17.34
CA LYS A 74 -7.22 -17.75 -17.10
C LYS A 74 -8.00 -16.46 -17.25
N LYS A 75 -7.87 -15.58 -16.26
CA LYS A 75 -8.42 -14.23 -16.29
C LYS A 75 -7.28 -13.22 -16.30
N VAL A 76 -7.52 -12.06 -16.88
CA VAL A 76 -6.59 -10.91 -16.79
C VAL A 76 -7.33 -9.82 -16.04
N LEU A 77 -6.84 -9.45 -14.87
CA LEU A 77 -7.36 -8.32 -14.12
C LEU A 77 -6.62 -7.04 -14.49
N ASN A 78 -7.34 -5.92 -14.48
CA ASN A 78 -6.80 -4.57 -14.59
C ASN A 78 -7.23 -3.77 -13.37
N ALA A 79 -6.29 -3.06 -12.75
CA ALA A 79 -6.57 -2.10 -11.68
C ALA A 79 -6.47 -0.66 -12.19
N ASN A 80 -7.46 0.17 -11.88
CA ASN A 80 -7.44 1.60 -12.14
C ASN A 80 -7.58 2.38 -10.83
N PRO A 81 -6.65 3.29 -10.48
CA PRO A 81 -6.80 4.09 -9.28
C PRO A 81 -8.01 5.03 -9.42
N LEU A 82 -8.77 5.15 -8.33
CA LEU A 82 -10.02 5.89 -8.26
C LEU A 82 -9.89 7.10 -7.33
N VAL A 83 -10.59 8.18 -7.71
CA VAL A 83 -10.65 9.42 -6.95
C VAL A 83 -12.09 9.68 -6.55
N LYS A 84 -12.35 9.91 -5.26
CA LYS A 84 -13.67 10.24 -4.72
C LYS A 84 -13.78 11.75 -4.46
N ASN A 85 -13.89 12.51 -5.54
CA ASN A 85 -14.11 13.95 -5.47
C ASN A 85 -14.90 14.44 -6.69
N PRO A 86 -16.19 14.83 -6.54
CA PRO A 86 -17.01 15.26 -7.68
C PRO A 86 -16.47 16.50 -8.42
N ALA A 87 -15.84 17.43 -7.69
CA ALA A 87 -15.25 18.63 -8.28
C ALA A 87 -14.02 18.27 -9.13
N TYR A 88 -13.14 17.41 -8.60
CA TYR A 88 -12.04 16.85 -9.37
C TYR A 88 -12.55 16.08 -10.60
N CYS A 89 -13.52 15.18 -10.43
CA CYS A 89 -14.03 14.37 -11.54
C CYS A 89 -14.57 15.24 -12.68
N THR A 90 -15.31 16.31 -12.34
CA THR A 90 -15.79 17.28 -13.33
C THR A 90 -14.62 17.98 -14.03
N ALA A 91 -13.66 18.50 -13.27
CA ALA A 91 -12.50 19.22 -13.81
C ALA A 91 -11.54 18.31 -14.61
N ALA A 92 -11.49 17.01 -14.32
CA ALA A 92 -10.73 16.00 -15.04
C ALA A 92 -11.44 15.50 -16.32
N GLY A 93 -12.61 16.06 -16.67
CA GLY A 93 -13.35 15.71 -17.89
C GLY A 93 -14.33 14.54 -17.74
N MET A 94 -14.71 14.19 -16.50
CA MET A 94 -15.68 13.13 -16.19
C MET A 94 -16.83 13.70 -15.34
N PRO A 95 -17.69 14.56 -15.90
CA PRO A 95 -18.79 15.19 -15.17
C PRO A 95 -19.81 14.16 -14.68
N ASN A 96 -20.60 14.54 -13.67
CA ASN A 96 -21.66 13.73 -13.07
C ASN A 96 -21.19 12.44 -12.37
N ARG A 97 -19.93 12.40 -11.92
CA ARG A 97 -19.38 11.27 -11.16
C ARG A 97 -18.90 11.73 -9.78
N SER A 98 -19.27 10.99 -8.74
CA SER A 98 -18.74 11.19 -7.38
C SER A 98 -17.43 10.42 -7.15
N ILE A 99 -17.24 9.34 -7.90
CA ILE A 99 -16.00 8.55 -7.98
C ILE A 99 -15.67 8.38 -9.46
N CYS A 100 -14.43 8.66 -9.84
CA CYS A 100 -13.95 8.53 -11.21
C CYS A 100 -12.54 7.97 -11.25
N ASN A 101 -12.10 7.56 -12.45
CA ASN A 101 -10.68 7.34 -12.68
C ASN A 101 -9.90 8.66 -12.57
N THR A 102 -8.57 8.61 -12.65
CA THR A 102 -7.77 9.84 -12.61
C THR A 102 -7.99 10.74 -13.84
N ARG A 103 -8.23 10.15 -15.01
CA ARG A 103 -8.57 10.82 -16.28
C ARG A 103 -9.49 9.93 -17.15
N PRO A 104 -10.10 10.46 -18.23
CA PRO A 104 -10.65 9.64 -19.32
C PRO A 104 -9.61 8.65 -19.85
N GLU A 105 -10.06 7.53 -20.42
CA GLU A 105 -9.18 6.43 -20.84
C GLU A 105 -8.34 6.76 -22.08
N ASP A 106 -8.83 7.68 -22.91
CA ASP A 106 -8.31 8.04 -24.22
C ASP A 106 -7.43 9.31 -24.21
N VAL A 107 -7.16 9.89 -23.03
CA VAL A 107 -6.31 11.09 -22.92
C VAL A 107 -4.89 10.73 -22.47
N PRO A 108 -3.85 11.39 -23.03
CA PRO A 108 -2.46 11.04 -22.76
C PRO A 108 -2.04 11.26 -21.30
N GLN A 109 -2.73 12.13 -20.57
CA GLN A 109 -2.50 12.39 -19.15
C GLN A 109 -2.93 11.19 -18.27
N ARG A 110 -3.65 10.21 -18.81
CA ARG A 110 -4.19 9.11 -18.02
C ARG A 110 -3.10 8.28 -17.35
N ALA A 111 -2.15 7.78 -18.12
CA ALA A 111 -1.06 6.97 -17.59
C ALA A 111 -0.25 7.69 -16.50
N PRO A 112 0.26 8.93 -16.70
CA PRO A 112 1.00 9.61 -15.64
C PRO A 112 0.13 9.95 -14.42
N CYS A 113 -1.16 10.25 -14.57
CA CYS A 113 -2.02 10.44 -13.41
C CYS A 113 -2.29 9.14 -12.64
N ASP A 114 -2.45 8.01 -13.33
CA ASP A 114 -2.55 6.71 -12.69
C ASP A 114 -1.26 6.38 -11.94
N HIS A 115 -0.08 6.63 -12.53
CA HIS A 115 1.22 6.44 -11.87
C HIS A 115 1.40 7.36 -10.66
N TYR A 116 0.97 8.62 -10.79
CA TYR A 116 1.02 9.59 -9.70
C TYR A 116 0.24 9.09 -8.48
N LEU A 117 -0.98 8.60 -8.68
CA LEU A 117 -1.86 8.18 -7.60
C LEU A 117 -1.54 6.77 -7.08
N SER A 118 -1.10 5.85 -7.95
CA SER A 118 -0.79 4.47 -7.55
C SER A 118 0.58 4.29 -6.92
N GLY A 119 1.52 5.22 -7.16
CA GLY A 119 2.89 5.11 -6.68
C GLY A 119 3.71 4.04 -7.42
N ILE A 120 4.82 3.64 -6.78
CA ILE A 120 5.78 2.66 -7.29
C ILE A 120 5.61 1.32 -6.57
N SER A 121 5.30 0.27 -7.33
CA SER A 121 5.21 -1.10 -6.81
C SER A 121 6.56 -1.59 -6.26
N ASP A 122 6.53 -2.70 -5.53
CA ASP A 122 7.74 -3.32 -4.97
C ASP A 122 8.71 -3.83 -6.05
N THR A 123 8.23 -4.03 -7.28
CA THR A 123 9.07 -4.40 -8.42
C THR A 123 9.86 -3.21 -8.99
N GLY A 124 9.61 -1.99 -8.48
CA GLY A 124 10.22 -0.75 -8.95
C GLY A 124 9.50 -0.11 -10.14
N LEU A 125 8.42 -0.72 -10.64
CA LEU A 125 7.61 -0.20 -11.73
C LEU A 125 6.41 0.60 -11.21
N PRO A 126 5.92 1.61 -11.95
CA PRO A 126 4.74 2.35 -11.56
C PRO A 126 3.49 1.48 -11.59
N GLY A 127 2.66 1.57 -10.56
CA GLY A 127 1.44 0.79 -10.42
C GLY A 127 1.26 0.17 -9.03
N PRO A 128 0.16 -0.56 -8.82
CA PRO A 128 -0.14 -1.20 -7.55
C PRO A 128 0.76 -2.42 -7.29
N ASN A 129 0.76 -2.85 -6.03
CA ASN A 129 1.13 -4.20 -5.64
C ASN A 129 -0.13 -5.09 -5.64
N TRP A 130 0.01 -6.35 -6.06
CA TRP A 130 -1.10 -7.31 -6.10
C TRP A 130 -0.96 -8.40 -5.05
N PHE A 131 -2.10 -8.77 -4.49
CA PHE A 131 -2.23 -9.80 -3.47
C PHE A 131 -3.40 -10.71 -3.78
N GLU A 132 -3.34 -11.94 -3.27
CA GLU A 132 -4.41 -12.91 -3.23
C GLU A 132 -4.75 -13.19 -1.78
N ASP A 133 -6.04 -13.23 -1.46
CA ASP A 133 -6.51 -13.80 -0.21
C ASP A 133 -6.49 -15.33 -0.34
N VAL A 134 -5.59 -15.99 0.40
CA VAL A 134 -5.31 -17.42 0.24
C VAL A 134 -6.07 -18.31 1.23
N ASP A 135 -6.79 -17.72 2.17
CA ASP A 135 -7.52 -18.50 3.20
C ASP A 135 -8.94 -18.01 3.45
N ASP A 136 -9.47 -17.14 2.58
CA ASP A 136 -10.80 -16.51 2.69
C ASP A 136 -11.06 -15.79 4.03
N ASN A 137 -10.02 -15.61 4.85
CA ASN A 137 -10.07 -14.91 6.14
C ASN A 137 -9.30 -13.57 6.08
N GLY A 138 -8.98 -13.08 4.88
CA GLY A 138 -8.29 -11.83 4.66
C GLY A 138 -6.76 -11.94 4.68
N LYS A 139 -6.19 -13.15 4.65
CA LYS A 139 -4.74 -13.31 4.61
C LYS A 139 -4.22 -13.03 3.20
N LEU A 140 -3.77 -11.80 3.01
CA LEU A 140 -3.17 -11.36 1.77
C LEU A 140 -1.73 -11.89 1.61
N VAL A 141 -1.52 -12.67 0.55
CA VAL A 141 -0.20 -13.11 0.08
C VAL A 141 0.08 -12.44 -1.26
N LYS A 142 1.32 -11.98 -1.44
CA LYS A 142 1.71 -11.28 -2.66
C LYS A 142 1.64 -12.20 -3.88
N CYS A 143 1.04 -11.71 -4.96
CA CYS A 143 0.95 -12.47 -6.19
C CYS A 143 2.32 -12.83 -6.76
N GLY A 144 2.50 -14.10 -7.13
CA GLY A 144 3.76 -14.67 -7.58
C GLY A 144 4.56 -15.39 -6.49
N GLU A 145 4.15 -15.25 -5.22
CA GLU A 145 4.70 -16.05 -4.11
C GLU A 145 4.10 -17.47 -4.08
N ALA A 146 4.78 -18.37 -3.36
CA ALA A 146 4.32 -19.75 -3.20
C ALA A 146 2.91 -19.81 -2.59
N GLY A 147 2.06 -20.65 -3.17
CA GLY A 147 0.67 -20.84 -2.73
C GLY A 147 -0.33 -19.84 -3.31
N THR A 148 0.10 -18.92 -4.19
CA THR A 148 -0.80 -18.04 -4.96
C THR A 148 -1.10 -18.59 -6.35
N HIS A 149 -2.26 -18.25 -6.87
CA HIS A 149 -2.78 -18.54 -8.21
C HIS A 149 -2.77 -17.31 -9.12
N CYS A 150 -2.06 -16.25 -8.74
CA CYS A 150 -1.90 -15.05 -9.55
C CYS A 150 -0.44 -14.79 -9.94
N ARG A 151 -0.25 -14.17 -11.11
CA ARG A 151 1.06 -13.85 -11.68
C ARG A 151 1.09 -12.40 -12.15
N LEU A 152 2.10 -11.67 -11.65
CA LEU A 152 2.37 -10.31 -12.09
C LEU A 152 2.75 -10.27 -13.57
N LYS A 153 2.33 -9.22 -14.26
CA LYS A 153 2.77 -8.88 -15.61
C LYS A 153 4.02 -8.01 -15.54
N PRO A 154 5.21 -8.51 -15.90
CA PRO A 154 6.45 -7.73 -15.78
C PRO A 154 6.44 -6.43 -16.60
N GLU A 155 5.68 -6.39 -17.69
CA GLU A 155 5.54 -5.23 -18.57
C GLU A 155 4.56 -4.16 -18.06
N ASN A 156 3.62 -4.52 -17.16
CA ASN A 156 2.56 -3.60 -16.73
C ASN A 156 1.97 -3.99 -15.36
N GLN A 157 2.31 -3.25 -14.31
CA GLN A 157 1.86 -3.54 -12.94
C GLN A 157 0.36 -3.29 -12.72
N TYR A 158 -0.34 -2.64 -13.64
CA TYR A 158 -1.80 -2.53 -13.57
C TYR A 158 -2.51 -3.79 -14.03
N LEU A 159 -1.78 -4.79 -14.55
CA LEU A 159 -2.35 -6.05 -15.02
C LEU A 159 -1.89 -7.24 -14.18
N LEU A 160 -2.80 -8.18 -13.98
CA LEU A 160 -2.55 -9.42 -13.26
C LEU A 160 -3.12 -10.60 -14.03
N ASP A 161 -2.32 -11.65 -14.25
CA ASP A 161 -2.85 -12.94 -14.69
C ASP A 161 -3.36 -13.71 -13.48
N VAL A 162 -4.58 -14.22 -13.55
CA VAL A 162 -5.22 -15.01 -12.49
C VAL A 162 -5.54 -16.40 -13.03
N LEU A 163 -5.27 -17.44 -12.23
CA LEU A 163 -5.30 -18.85 -12.61
C LEU A 163 -6.21 -19.71 -11.72
N ALA A 164 -6.93 -19.11 -10.77
CA ALA A 164 -8.01 -19.74 -10.02
C ALA A 164 -9.10 -18.71 -9.67
N PRO A 165 -10.29 -19.16 -9.25
CA PRO A 165 -11.23 -18.34 -8.48
C PRO A 165 -10.60 -17.86 -7.18
N GLY A 166 -11.15 -16.78 -6.59
CA GLY A 166 -10.67 -16.22 -5.33
C GLY A 166 -10.77 -14.71 -5.27
N THR A 167 -10.18 -14.14 -4.22
CA THR A 167 -10.16 -12.69 -3.98
C THR A 167 -8.79 -12.12 -4.28
N TYR A 168 -8.75 -11.15 -5.19
CA TYR A 168 -7.52 -10.49 -5.65
C TYR A 168 -7.57 -9.01 -5.33
N VAL A 169 -6.50 -8.49 -4.72
CA VAL A 169 -6.44 -7.13 -4.19
C VAL A 169 -5.29 -6.36 -4.82
N ALA A 170 -5.57 -5.17 -5.35
CA ALA A 170 -4.57 -4.20 -5.78
C ALA A 170 -4.44 -3.10 -4.72
N CYS A 171 -3.24 -2.88 -4.22
CA CYS A 171 -2.93 -1.81 -3.25
C CYS A 171 -1.90 -0.84 -3.82
N GLY A 172 -2.01 0.44 -3.47
CA GLY A 172 -1.06 1.44 -3.88
C GLY A 172 0.37 1.13 -3.42
N GLY A 173 1.35 1.39 -4.27
CA GLY A 173 2.77 1.20 -3.97
C GLY A 173 3.36 2.36 -3.17
N LYS A 174 4.69 2.38 -3.07
CA LYS A 174 5.45 3.44 -2.40
C LYS A 174 5.15 4.80 -3.01
N GLY A 175 4.88 5.79 -2.15
CA GLY A 175 4.56 7.16 -2.58
C GLY A 175 3.09 7.38 -2.95
N SER A 176 2.24 6.37 -2.76
CA SER A 176 0.78 6.48 -2.81
C SER A 176 0.18 6.55 -1.40
N PRO A 177 -1.13 6.85 -1.28
CA PRO A 177 -1.87 6.78 -0.01
C PRO A 177 -2.03 5.36 0.57
N GLY A 178 -1.62 4.31 -0.15
CA GLY A 178 -1.73 2.91 0.31
C GLY A 178 -3.15 2.32 0.26
N THR A 179 -4.11 3.05 -0.33
CA THR A 179 -5.48 2.56 -0.53
C THR A 179 -5.53 1.36 -1.46
N CYS A 180 -6.43 0.42 -1.19
CA CYS A 180 -6.58 -0.82 -1.93
C CYS A 180 -7.95 -0.93 -2.62
N GLY A 181 -8.08 -1.87 -3.55
CA GLY A 181 -9.35 -2.31 -4.10
C GLY A 181 -9.30 -3.79 -4.49
N GLY A 182 -10.42 -4.48 -4.31
CA GLY A 182 -10.53 -5.92 -4.53
C GLY A 182 -11.39 -6.30 -5.73
N CYS A 183 -11.16 -7.51 -6.24
CA CYS A 183 -12.03 -8.23 -7.15
C CYS A 183 -12.21 -9.65 -6.63
N VAL A 184 -13.46 -10.03 -6.37
CA VAL A 184 -13.83 -11.41 -6.07
C VAL A 184 -14.24 -12.09 -7.38
N LEU A 185 -13.57 -13.18 -7.72
CA LEU A 185 -13.91 -14.07 -8.83
C LEU A 185 -14.48 -15.37 -8.27
N THR A 186 -15.72 -15.66 -8.62
CA THR A 186 -16.47 -16.82 -8.17
C THR A 186 -16.24 -18.04 -9.07
N ASP A 187 -16.46 -19.24 -8.55
CA ASP A 187 -16.27 -20.51 -9.28
C ASP A 187 -17.11 -20.59 -10.57
N ASP A 188 -18.31 -20.01 -10.58
CA ASP A 188 -19.21 -19.98 -11.74
C ASP A 188 -18.69 -19.12 -12.89
N SER A 189 -17.79 -18.18 -12.62
CA SER A 189 -17.08 -17.37 -13.62
C SER A 189 -15.86 -18.11 -14.22
N TRP A 190 -15.52 -19.29 -13.71
CA TRP A 190 -14.32 -20.01 -14.06
C TRP A 190 -14.53 -21.01 -15.22
N GLY A 191 -13.45 -21.33 -15.94
CA GLY A 191 -13.49 -22.34 -17.01
C GLY A 191 -14.20 -21.94 -18.30
N VAL A 192 -14.63 -20.69 -18.45
CA VAL A 192 -15.25 -20.18 -19.67
C VAL A 192 -14.67 -18.83 -20.10
N ILE A 193 -14.85 -18.50 -21.38
CA ILE A 193 -14.45 -17.22 -21.99
C ILE A 193 -15.64 -16.26 -21.98
N HIS A 194 -15.46 -15.10 -21.33
CA HIS A 194 -16.42 -14.01 -21.32
C HIS A 194 -16.05 -12.95 -22.34
N LYS A 195 -16.96 -12.72 -23.29
CA LYS A 195 -16.84 -11.63 -24.27
C LYS A 195 -17.25 -10.27 -23.72
N ASN A 196 -18.02 -10.26 -22.62
CA ASN A 196 -18.39 -9.05 -21.89
C ASN A 196 -18.06 -9.26 -20.41
N PRO A 197 -16.85 -8.86 -19.96
CA PRO A 197 -16.38 -9.13 -18.60
C PRO A 197 -16.95 -8.17 -17.54
N SER A 198 -17.88 -7.29 -17.92
CA SER A 198 -18.50 -6.32 -17.01
C SER A 198 -19.24 -7.02 -15.87
N GLY A 199 -18.94 -6.64 -14.62
CA GLY A 199 -19.61 -7.17 -13.43
C GLY A 199 -19.05 -8.49 -12.89
N LEU A 200 -18.02 -9.07 -13.53
CA LEU A 200 -17.34 -10.27 -13.02
C LEU A 200 -16.53 -10.00 -11.75
N CYS A 201 -16.10 -8.76 -11.53
CA CYS A 201 -15.50 -8.35 -10.28
C CYS A 201 -16.57 -7.73 -9.38
N ALA A 202 -16.90 -8.44 -8.29
CA ALA A 202 -17.54 -7.80 -7.15
C ALA A 202 -16.46 -7.08 -6.31
N PRO A 203 -16.77 -5.90 -5.71
CA PRO A 203 -15.87 -5.30 -4.73
C PRO A 203 -15.66 -6.30 -3.58
N GLY A 204 -14.39 -6.63 -3.32
CA GLY A 204 -13.96 -7.41 -2.16
C GLY A 204 -13.79 -6.55 -0.92
#